data_AF-A0A523J0E6-F1
#
_entry.id   AF-A0A523J0E6-F1
#
_cell.length_a   1.000
_cell.length_b   1.000
_cell.length_c   1.000
_cell.angle_alpha   90.00
_cell.angle_beta   90.00
_cell.angle_gamma   90.00
#
_symmetry.space_group_name_H-M   'P 1'
#
loop_
_entity.id
_entity.type
_entity.pdbx_description
1 polymer ?
#
loop_
_entity_poly.entity_id
_entity_poly.type
_entity_poly.pdbx_seq_one_letter_code
_entity_poly.pdbx_strand_id
1 'polypeptide(L)' 'IIAMTANAIEGDRQNCIDQGMDDYISKPIDQERLHALLLKWQKPTSASKIHVVPESPVGSQDVQVVS' A
#
# COMPACT_ATOMS: atom_id res chain seq x y z
N ILE A 1 8.22 -9.52 -2.24
CA ILE A 1 7.52 -8.99 -3.42
C ILE A 1 6.15 -9.65 -3.50
N ILE A 2 5.09 -8.84 -3.52
CA ILE A 2 3.70 -9.31 -3.62
C ILE A 2 3.17 -8.91 -4.99
N ALA A 3 2.71 -9.87 -5.79
CA ALA A 3 2.10 -9.59 -7.09
C ALA A 3 0.66 -9.07 -6.94
N MET A 4 0.28 -8.14 -7.82
CA MET A 4 -1.09 -7.66 -7.94
C MET A 4 -1.65 -8.03 -9.31
N THR A 5 -2.63 -8.94 -9.35
CA THR A 5 -3.23 -9.41 -10.61
C THR A 5 -4.56 -8.72 -10.88
N ALA A 6 -4.91 -8.49 -12.15
CA ALA A 6 -6.19 -7.89 -12.52
C ALA A 6 -7.38 -8.86 -12.32
N ASN A 7 -7.11 -10.17 -12.23
CA ASN A 7 -8.12 -11.20 -12.04
C ASN A 7 -7.57 -12.34 -11.16
N ALA A 8 -8.43 -13.05 -10.45
CA ALA A 8 -8.04 -14.22 -9.64
C ALA A 8 -8.30 -15.50 -10.44
N ILE A 9 -7.38 -15.86 -11.33
CA ILE A 9 -7.50 -17.11 -12.10
C ILE A 9 -6.75 -18.22 -11.35
N GLU A 10 -7.41 -19.37 -11.19
CA GLU A 10 -6.79 -20.59 -10.66
C GLU A 10 -5.50 -20.89 -11.44
N GLY A 11 -4.35 -20.96 -10.75
CA GLY A 11 -3.05 -21.16 -11.38
C GLY A 11 -2.18 -19.90 -11.50
N ASP A 12 -2.74 -18.68 -11.51
CA ASP A 12 -1.95 -17.43 -11.48
C ASP A 12 -1.12 -17.36 -10.20
N ARG A 13 -1.72 -17.79 -9.08
CA ARG A 13 -1.01 -17.88 -7.80
C ARG A 13 0.25 -18.74 -7.91
N GLN A 14 0.12 -19.95 -8.45
CA GLN A 14 1.24 -20.89 -8.50
C GLN A 14 2.32 -20.38 -9.44
N ASN A 15 1.93 -19.88 -10.62
CA ASN A 15 2.86 -19.29 -11.58
C ASN A 15 3.62 -18.09 -10.97
N CYS A 16 2.94 -17.19 -10.25
CA CYS A 16 3.59 -16.08 -9.54
C CYS A 16 4.62 -16.57 -8.50
N ILE A 17 4.28 -17.59 -7.73
CA ILE A 17 5.18 -18.15 -6.72
C ILE A 17 6.38 -18.83 -7.39
N ASP A 18 6.16 -19.60 -8.46
CA ASP A 18 7.21 -20.28 -9.23
C ASP A 18 8.19 -19.29 -9.87
N GLN A 19 7.72 -18.08 -10.21
CA GLN A 19 8.54 -16.98 -10.71
C GLN A 19 9.34 -16.26 -9.59
N GLY A 20 9.25 -16.72 -8.34
CA GLY A 20 10.01 -16.18 -7.21
C GLY A 20 9.31 -15.04 -6.47
N MET A 21 7.99 -14.91 -6.59
CA MET A 21 7.21 -13.96 -5.79
C MET A 21 6.86 -14.57 -4.43
N ASP A 22 6.83 -13.73 -3.39
CA ASP A 22 6.53 -14.19 -2.04
C ASP A 22 5.03 -14.41 -1.83
N ASP A 23 4.19 -13.59 -2.46
CA ASP A 23 2.73 -13.71 -2.39
C ASP A 23 2.02 -13.00 -3.54
N TYR A 24 0.69 -13.06 -3.54
CA TYR A 24 -0.15 -12.40 -4.54
C TYR A 24 -1.47 -11.87 -3.96
N ILE A 25 -2.06 -10.87 -4.62
CA ILE A 25 -3.40 -10.36 -4.35
C ILE A 25 -4.10 -9.96 -5.64
N SER A 26 -5.37 -10.35 -5.79
CA SER A 26 -6.17 -10.03 -6.97
C SER A 26 -6.90 -8.69 -6.82
N LYS A 27 -7.14 -8.00 -7.93
CA LYS A 27 -8.01 -6.84 -8.03
C LYS A 27 -9.47 -7.27 -8.30
N PRO A 28 -10.47 -6.48 -7.86
CA PRO A 28 -10.35 -5.32 -6.96
C PRO A 28 -9.85 -5.74 -5.57
N ILE A 29 -9.04 -4.89 -4.95
CA ILE A 29 -8.39 -5.22 -3.67
C ILE A 29 -9.39 -5.02 -2.55
N ASP A 30 -9.59 -6.07 -1.76
CA ASP A 30 -10.25 -5.99 -0.48
C ASP A 30 -9.29 -5.45 0.59
N GLN A 31 -9.73 -4.45 1.36
CA GLN A 31 -8.89 -3.73 2.32
C GLN A 31 -8.49 -4.62 3.50
N GLU A 32 -9.39 -5.48 3.98
CA GLU A 32 -9.11 -6.41 5.08
C GLU A 32 -8.09 -7.45 4.65
N ARG A 33 -8.25 -7.99 3.44
CA ARG A 33 -7.31 -8.95 2.84
C ARG A 33 -5.93 -8.33 2.64
N LEU A 34 -5.86 -7.09 2.16
CA LEU A 34 -4.59 -6.38 2.03
C LEU A 34 -3.93 -6.19 3.40
N HIS A 35 -4.70 -5.76 4.41
CA HIS A 35 -4.17 -5.56 5.75
C HIS A 35 -3.62 -6.86 6.34
N ALA A 36 -4.35 -7.96 6.22
CA ALA A 36 -3.91 -9.28 6.66
C ALA A 36 -2.63 -9.74 5.93
N LEU A 37 -2.54 -9.49 4.62
CA LEU A 37 -1.37 -9.81 3.82
C LEU A 37 -0.14 -9.00 4.26
N LEU A 38 -0.31 -7.70 4.51
CA LEU A 38 0.77 -6.85 4.99
C LEU A 38 1.24 -7.26 6.38
N LEU A 39 0.31 -7.59 7.29
CA LEU A 39 0.65 -8.09 8.63
C LEU A 39 1.43 -9.41 8.58
N LYS A 40 1.05 -10.34 7.69
CA LYS A 40 1.76 -11.61 7.48
C LYS A 40 3.24 -11.39 7.14
N TRP A 41 3.54 -10.37 6.33
CA TRP A 41 4.89 -10.07 5.87
C TRP A 41 5.60 -8.98 6.68
N GLN A 42 4.94 -8.43 7.71
CA GLN A 42 5.56 -7.45 8.60
C GLN A 42 6.54 -8.18 9.54
N LYS A 43 7.81 -7.76 9.49
CA LYS A 43 8.77 -8.17 10.54
C LYS A 43 8.28 -7.57 11.86
N PRO A 44 8.30 -8.30 13.00
CA PRO A 44 7.98 -7.74 14.29
C PRO A 44 8.95 -6.58 14.55
N THR A 45 8.47 -5.37 14.30
CA THR A 45 9.25 -4.16 14.46
C THR A 45 8.99 -3.71 15.88
N SER A 46 10.01 -3.78 16.73
CA SER A 46 9.97 -3.12 18.05
C SER A 46 9.51 -1.69 17.83
N ALA A 47 8.34 -1.36 18.37
CA ALA A 47 7.55 -0.17 18.03
C ALA A 47 8.40 1.10 17.90
N SER A 48 8.72 1.48 16.66
CA SER A 48 9.32 2.77 16.37
C SER A 48 8.18 3.79 16.28
N LYS A 49 8.19 4.78 17.18
CA LYS A 49 7.18 5.86 17.22
C LYS A 49 6.98 6.44 15.82
N ILE A 50 5.73 6.47 15.37
CA ILE A 50 5.34 7.15 14.13
C ILE A 50 5.79 8.61 14.23
N HIS A 51 6.66 9.03 13.31
CA HIS A 51 7.02 10.43 13.13
C HIS A 51 5.84 11.12 12.44
N VAL A 52 4.94 11.72 13.22
CA VAL A 52 3.88 12.57 12.70
C VAL A 52 4.54 13.81 12.12
N VAL A 53 4.56 13.94 10.80
CA VAL A 53 4.89 15.20 10.14
C VAL A 53 3.76 16.19 10.46
N PRO A 54 4.03 17.30 11.17
CA PRO A 54 3.03 18.34 11.37
C PRO A 54 2.70 18.94 10.01
N GLU A 55 1.42 18.90 9.64
CA GLU A 55 0.88 19.59 8.46
C GLU A 55 1.33 21.05 8.52
N SER A 56 2.18 21.45 7.57
CA SER A 56 2.56 22.85 7.43
C SER A 56 1.33 23.62 6.95
N PRO A 57 0.96 24.75 7.59
CA PRO A 57 -0.21 25.51 7.18
C PRO A 57 0.00 25.98 5.75
N VAL A 58 -0.89 25.55 4.85
CA VAL A 58 -0.99 26.07 3.48
C VAL A 58 -1.14 27.58 3.59
N GLY A 59 -0.11 28.31 3.16
CA GLY A 59 -0.13 29.77 3.17
C GLY A 59 -1.23 30.29 2.26
N SER A 60 -2.19 31.02 2.84
CA SER A 60 -3.07 31.92 2.09
C SER A 60 -2.19 32.94 1.35
N GLN A 61 -2.17 32.88 0.03
CA GLN A 61 -1.75 34.02 -0.77
C GLN A 61 -3.00 34.84 -1.09
N ASP A 62 -3.15 35.95 -0.38
CA ASP A 62 -4.03 37.06 -0.76
C ASP A 62 -3.56 37.61 -2.12
N VAL A 63 -4.31 37.31 -3.18
CA VAL A 63 -4.13 37.96 -4.48
C VAL A 63 -4.69 39.38 -4.37
N GLN A 64 -3.81 40.38 -4.21
CA GLN A 64 -4.20 41.77 -4.43
C GLN A 64 -4.44 41.99 -5.93
N VAL A 65 -5.71 42.12 -6.31
CA VAL A 65 -6.10 42.69 -7.60
C VAL A 65 -6.01 44.20 -7.49
N VAL A 66 -5.00 44.79 -8.11
CA VAL A 66 -4.91 46.23 -8.38
C VAL A 66 -5.58 46.50 -9.73
N SER A 67 -6.66 47.29 -9.74
CA SER A 67 -7.13 48.11 -10.86
C SER A 67 -8.03 49.21 -10.33
#